data_AF-A0A9W6VL34-F1
#
_entry.id   AF-A0A9W6VL34-F1
#
_cell.length_a   1.000
_cell.length_b   1.000
_cell.length_c   1.000
_cell.angle_alpha   90.00
_cell.angle_beta   90.00
_cell.angle_gamma   90.00
#
_symmetry.space_group_name_H-M   'P 1'
#
loop_
_entity.id
_entity.type
_entity.pdbx_description
1 polymer ?
#
loop_
_entity_poly.entity_id
_entity_poly.type
_entity_poly.pdbx_seq_one_letter_code
_entity_poly.pdbx_strand_id
1 'polypeptide(L)'
;MISHVRVVQAEVPSLQFVLGQARLVGSALSFVMSTVATNPSTVELLLGAEPAAVRAFEDRLTEDISAAQRAHDARQSREASRVRVPLAQAHLVYTALVVSTHLTPSEEEYNIQVGAFKENALELAAGIRSAYESHGTDSAT
;
A
#
# COMPACT_ATOMS: atom_id res chain seq x y z
N MET A 1 14.15 2.99 -7.80
CA MET A 1 13.40 3.84 -8.75
C MET A 1 12.57 4.71 -7.86
N ILE A 2 12.88 6.01 -7.73
CA ILE A 2 12.36 6.80 -6.60
C ILE A 2 10.82 6.74 -6.54
N SER A 3 10.30 6.12 -5.48
CA SER A 3 8.85 6.02 -5.25
C SER A 3 8.31 7.40 -4.85
N HIS A 4 7.73 8.10 -5.82
CA HIS A 4 7.07 9.39 -5.58
C HIS A 4 5.63 9.19 -5.08
N VAL A 5 5.48 8.88 -3.79
CA VAL A 5 4.19 8.95 -3.10
C VAL A 5 3.87 10.42 -2.84
N ARG A 6 2.63 10.82 -3.11
CA ARG A 6 2.16 12.19 -2.88
C ARG A 6 0.86 12.16 -2.10
N VAL A 7 0.73 13.06 -1.13
CA VAL A 7 -0.58 13.38 -0.55
C VAL A 7 -1.30 14.31 -1.52
N VAL A 8 -2.55 14.00 -1.84
CA VAL A 8 -3.42 14.83 -2.66
C VAL A 8 -4.66 15.21 -1.85
N GLN A 9 -5.07 16.47 -1.94
CA GLN A 9 -6.34 16.91 -1.37
C GLN A 9 -7.47 16.56 -2.35
N ALA A 10 -8.27 15.58 -1.96
CA ALA A 10 -9.60 15.32 -2.50
C ALA A 10 -10.64 15.66 -1.42
N GLU A 11 -11.90 15.26 -1.58
CA GLU A 11 -12.91 15.37 -0.50
C GLU A 11 -12.40 14.77 0.83
N VAL A 12 -11.50 13.77 0.75
CA VAL A 12 -10.72 13.26 1.87
C VAL A 12 -9.22 13.25 1.49
N PRO A 13 -8.31 13.71 2.37
CA PRO A 13 -6.87 13.62 2.12
C PRO A 13 -6.45 12.19 1.81
N SER A 14 -5.69 12.01 0.73
CA SER A 14 -5.37 10.68 0.21
C SER A 14 -3.92 10.59 -0.26
N LEU A 15 -3.31 9.41 -0.11
CA LEU A 15 -2.10 9.05 -0.83
C LEU A 15 -2.42 8.66 -2.26
N GLN A 16 -1.58 9.06 -3.20
CA GLN A 16 -1.70 8.70 -4.61
C GLN A 16 -0.56 7.77 -5.03
N PHE A 17 -0.92 6.62 -5.59
CA PHE A 17 -0.01 5.62 -6.12
C PHE A 17 -0.14 5.48 -7.63
N VAL A 18 0.96 5.15 -8.32
CA VAL A 18 0.84 4.53 -9.66
C VAL A 18 0.38 3.09 -9.52
N LEU A 19 -0.19 2.53 -10.59
CA LEU A 19 -0.71 1.16 -10.60
C LEU A 19 0.31 0.11 -10.13
N GLY A 20 1.57 0.21 -10.54
CA GLY A 20 2.61 -0.74 -10.10
C GLY A 20 2.88 -0.70 -8.59
N GLN A 21 2.87 0.51 -7.99
CA GLN A 21 3.01 0.67 -6.55
C GLN A 21 1.77 0.16 -5.81
N ALA A 22 0.57 0.45 -6.33
CA ALA A 22 -0.67 -0.03 -5.74
C ALA A 22 -0.75 -1.58 -5.75
N ARG A 23 -0.29 -2.22 -6.82
CA ARG A 23 -0.16 -3.68 -6.88
C ARG A 23 0.81 -4.23 -5.84
N LEU A 24 1.98 -3.60 -5.69
CA LEU A 24 2.94 -3.98 -4.65
C LEU A 24 2.31 -3.90 -3.25
N VAL A 25 1.57 -2.82 -2.96
CA VAL A 25 0.83 -2.69 -1.70
C VAL A 25 -0.19 -3.81 -1.53
N GLY A 26 -1.00 -4.08 -2.56
CA GLY A 26 -1.99 -5.14 -2.54
C GLY A 26 -1.36 -6.51 -2.27
N SER A 27 -0.29 -6.85 -3.00
CA SER A 27 0.45 -8.10 -2.80
C SER A 27 1.05 -8.21 -1.40
N ALA A 28 1.67 -7.14 -0.89
CA ALA A 28 2.26 -7.13 0.44
C ALA A 28 1.20 -7.31 1.54
N LEU A 29 0.05 -6.61 1.43
CA LEU A 29 -1.06 -6.74 2.36
C LEU A 29 -1.64 -8.16 2.34
N SER A 30 -1.92 -8.70 1.16
CA SER A 30 -2.48 -10.04 1.00
C SER A 30 -1.52 -11.12 1.51
N PHE A 31 -0.21 -10.96 1.24
CA PHE A 31 0.82 -11.85 1.77
C PHE A 31 0.83 -11.86 3.31
N VAL A 32 0.87 -10.69 3.95
CA VAL A 32 0.82 -10.60 5.42
C VAL A 32 -0.45 -11.27 5.95
N MET A 33 -1.62 -10.90 5.40
CA MET A 33 -2.91 -11.45 5.81
C MET A 33 -2.98 -12.97 5.67
N SER A 34 -2.44 -13.54 4.58
CA SER A 34 -2.39 -14.99 4.36
C SER A 34 -1.44 -15.69 5.35
N THR A 35 -0.31 -15.07 5.66
CA THR A 35 0.72 -15.61 6.56
C THR A 35 0.24 -15.68 8.00
N VAL A 36 -0.61 -14.73 8.42
CA VAL A 36 -1.11 -14.63 9.79
C VAL A 36 -2.57 -15.08 9.94
N ALA A 37 -3.18 -15.58 8.87
CA ALA A 37 -4.60 -15.94 8.80
C ALA A 37 -5.08 -16.91 9.89
N THR A 38 -4.16 -17.69 10.48
CA THR A 38 -4.46 -18.67 11.52
C THR A 38 -4.65 -18.06 12.90
N ASN A 39 -4.28 -16.78 13.12
CA ASN A 39 -4.46 -16.10 14.40
C ASN A 39 -4.90 -14.64 14.23
N PRO A 40 -6.19 -14.34 14.46
CA PRO A 40 -6.74 -12.98 14.33
C PRO A 40 -5.99 -11.92 15.16
N SER A 41 -5.51 -12.27 16.36
CA SER A 41 -4.76 -11.35 17.22
C SER A 41 -3.42 -10.94 16.62
N THR A 42 -2.84 -11.77 15.76
CA THR A 42 -1.59 -11.45 15.06
C THR A 42 -1.82 -10.38 13.98
N VAL A 43 -2.97 -10.38 13.30
CA VAL A 43 -3.34 -9.33 12.33
C VAL A 43 -3.40 -7.97 13.05
N GLU A 44 -4.10 -7.92 14.17
CA GLU A 44 -4.27 -6.69 14.94
C GLU A 44 -2.95 -6.18 15.49
N LEU A 45 -2.12 -7.07 16.06
CA LEU A 45 -0.80 -6.72 16.59
C LEU A 45 0.13 -6.17 15.50
N LEU A 46 0.16 -6.80 14.32
CA LEU A 46 1.11 -6.43 13.27
C LEU A 46 0.64 -5.25 12.44
N LEU A 47 -0.65 -5.18 12.07
CA LEU A 47 -1.17 -4.13 11.19
C LEU A 47 -1.81 -2.96 11.95
N GLY A 48 -2.05 -3.12 13.26
CA GLY A 48 -2.63 -2.08 14.11
C GLY A 48 -4.12 -1.88 13.93
N ALA A 49 -4.84 -2.87 13.37
CA ALA A 49 -6.27 -2.76 13.10
C ALA A 49 -7.00 -4.11 13.21
N GLU A 50 -8.28 -4.01 13.55
CA GLU A 50 -9.20 -5.15 13.62
C GLU A 50 -9.23 -5.95 12.30
N PRO A 51 -9.18 -7.30 12.35
CA PRO A 51 -9.10 -8.13 11.15
C PRO A 51 -10.22 -7.88 10.13
N ALA A 52 -11.43 -7.58 10.60
CA ALA A 52 -12.56 -7.26 9.73
C ALA A 52 -12.35 -5.95 8.96
N ALA A 53 -11.77 -4.93 9.60
CA ALA A 53 -11.45 -3.65 8.97
C ALA A 53 -10.33 -3.81 7.93
N VAL A 54 -9.32 -4.65 8.22
CA VAL A 54 -8.24 -4.94 7.28
C VAL A 54 -8.76 -5.66 6.05
N ARG A 55 -9.62 -6.67 6.20
CA ARG A 55 -10.26 -7.37 5.06
C ARG A 55 -11.09 -6.43 4.20
N ALA A 56 -11.93 -5.59 4.84
CA ALA A 56 -12.72 -4.61 4.11
C ALA A 56 -11.85 -3.57 3.36
N PHE A 57 -10.66 -3.26 3.87
CA PHE A 57 -9.70 -2.44 3.15
C PHE A 57 -9.05 -3.19 1.99
N GLU A 58 -8.65 -4.45 2.17
CA GLU A 58 -8.08 -5.30 1.11
C GLU A 58 -9.04 -5.45 -0.08
N ASP A 59 -10.32 -5.71 0.20
CA ASP A 59 -11.36 -5.84 -0.83
C ASP A 59 -11.49 -4.54 -1.64
N ARG A 60 -11.65 -3.40 -0.95
CA ARG A 60 -11.74 -2.09 -1.60
C ARG A 60 -10.48 -1.76 -2.41
N LEU A 61 -9.30 -2.01 -1.85
CA LEU A 61 -8.04 -1.74 -2.55
C LEU A 61 -7.92 -2.57 -3.83
N THR A 62 -8.33 -3.83 -3.78
CA THR A 62 -8.39 -4.73 -4.94
C THR A 62 -9.32 -4.20 -6.03
N GLU A 63 -10.49 -3.71 -5.64
CA GLU A 63 -11.44 -3.08 -6.56
C GLU A 63 -10.86 -1.81 -7.19
N ASP A 64 -10.23 -0.94 -6.39
CA ASP A 64 -9.62 0.31 -6.86
C ASP A 64 -8.47 0.07 -7.85
N ILE A 65 -7.61 -0.93 -7.58
CA ILE A 65 -6.54 -1.36 -8.49
C ILE A 65 -7.14 -1.86 -9.81
N SER A 66 -8.20 -2.66 -9.73
CA SER A 66 -8.87 -3.22 -10.91
C SER A 66 -9.54 -2.12 -11.73
N ALA A 67 -10.17 -1.14 -11.07
CA ALA A 67 -10.77 0.02 -11.73
C ALA A 67 -9.73 0.90 -12.41
N ALA A 68 -8.60 1.17 -11.75
CA ALA A 68 -7.48 1.93 -12.32
C ALA A 68 -6.85 1.21 -13.53
N GLN A 69 -6.76 -0.13 -13.50
CA GLN A 69 -6.32 -0.91 -14.65
C GLN A 69 -7.30 -0.77 -15.83
N ARG A 70 -8.60 -0.97 -15.61
CA ARG A 70 -9.61 -0.79 -16.67
C ARG A 70 -9.59 0.62 -17.27
N ALA A 71 -9.44 1.64 -16.43
CA ALA A 71 -9.35 3.03 -16.87
C ALA A 71 -8.06 3.29 -17.68
N HIS A 72 -6.95 2.68 -17.27
CA HIS A 72 -5.70 2.71 -18.02
C HIS A 72 -5.87 2.10 -19.41
N ASP A 73 -6.44 0.89 -19.50
CA ASP A 73 -6.61 0.18 -20.76
C ASP A 73 -7.55 0.91 -21.72
N ALA A 74 -8.64 1.49 -21.19
CA ALA A 74 -9.63 2.21 -21.99
C ALA A 74 -9.12 3.56 -22.53
N ARG A 75 -8.31 4.29 -21.75
CA ARG A 75 -7.89 5.66 -22.09
C ARG A 75 -6.43 5.78 -22.52
N GLN A 76 -5.65 4.70 -22.37
CA GLN A 76 -4.19 4.68 -22.53
C GLN A 76 -3.47 5.82 -21.80
N SER A 77 -4.05 6.29 -20.69
CA SER A 77 -3.55 7.44 -19.93
C SER A 77 -2.89 7.00 -18.63
N ARG A 78 -1.74 7.62 -18.32
CA ARG A 78 -1.00 7.44 -17.05
C ARG A 78 -1.67 8.12 -15.86
N GLU A 79 -2.54 9.09 -16.12
CA GLU A 79 -3.28 9.78 -15.08
C GLU A 79 -4.52 8.99 -14.66
N ALA A 80 -5.13 8.29 -15.64
CA ALA A 80 -6.26 7.38 -15.41
C ALA A 80 -5.88 6.10 -14.62
N SER A 81 -4.58 5.79 -14.49
CA SER A 81 -4.08 4.59 -13.81
C SER A 81 -3.66 4.80 -12.35
N ARG A 82 -4.05 5.93 -11.75
CA ARG A 82 -3.69 6.28 -10.38
C ARG A 82 -4.69 5.69 -9.39
N VAL A 83 -4.18 5.08 -8.34
CA VAL A 83 -4.97 4.57 -7.22
C VAL A 83 -4.83 5.53 -6.05
N ARG A 84 -5.93 5.82 -5.36
CA ARG A 84 -5.95 6.71 -4.19
C ARG A 84 -6.28 5.90 -2.95
N VAL A 85 -5.49 6.07 -1.89
CA VAL A 85 -5.75 5.46 -0.58
C VAL A 85 -5.98 6.58 0.44
N PRO A 86 -7.08 6.56 1.20
CA PRO A 86 -7.32 7.55 2.24
C PRO A 86 -6.16 7.63 3.23
N LEU A 87 -5.78 8.85 3.63
CA LEU A 87 -4.67 9.07 4.56
C LEU A 87 -4.92 8.35 5.90
N ALA A 88 -6.17 8.25 6.36
CA ALA A 88 -6.51 7.48 7.56
C ALA A 88 -6.05 6.01 7.52
N GLN A 89 -5.84 5.43 6.33
CA GLN A 89 -5.47 4.04 6.12
C GLN A 89 -4.02 3.84 5.69
N ALA A 90 -3.22 4.90 5.58
CA ALA A 90 -1.84 4.74 5.13
C ALA A 90 -0.98 3.92 6.08
N HIS A 91 -1.32 3.89 7.37
CA HIS A 91 -0.62 3.03 8.33
C HIS A 91 -0.72 1.56 7.92
N LEU A 92 -1.89 1.09 7.46
CA LEU A 92 -2.07 -0.28 6.97
C LEU A 92 -1.15 -0.58 5.79
N VAL A 93 -1.08 0.36 4.85
CA VAL A 93 -0.21 0.24 3.66
C VAL A 93 1.26 0.22 4.05
N TYR A 94 1.70 1.21 4.85
CA TYR A 94 3.07 1.31 5.33
C TYR A 94 3.50 0.04 6.07
N THR A 95 2.68 -0.39 7.03
CA THR A 95 3.00 -1.52 7.88
C THR A 95 2.98 -2.83 7.11
N ALA A 96 2.06 -3.05 6.18
CA ALA A 96 2.07 -4.23 5.31
C ALA A 96 3.35 -4.33 4.47
N LEU A 97 3.80 -3.22 3.88
CA LEU A 97 5.05 -3.17 3.12
C LEU A 97 6.25 -3.54 4.02
N VAL A 98 6.34 -2.98 5.23
CA VAL A 98 7.44 -3.27 6.15
C VAL A 98 7.38 -4.72 6.65
N VAL A 99 6.23 -5.15 7.19
CA VAL A 99 6.06 -6.48 7.78
C VAL A 99 6.31 -7.58 6.75
N SER A 100 5.81 -7.45 5.51
CA SER A 100 6.07 -8.45 4.47
C SER A 100 7.58 -8.70 4.24
N THR A 101 8.39 -7.64 4.32
CA THR A 101 9.85 -7.72 4.13
C THR A 101 10.60 -8.36 5.30
N HIS A 102 9.99 -8.36 6.49
CA HIS A 102 10.51 -9.01 7.69
C HIS A 102 10.07 -10.47 7.81
N LEU A 103 8.86 -10.78 7.37
CA LEU A 103 8.36 -12.16 7.31
C LEU A 103 9.09 -13.00 6.25
N THR A 104 9.75 -12.36 5.28
CA THR A 104 10.46 -13.06 4.20
C THR A 104 11.98 -12.97 4.39
N PRO A 105 12.69 -14.10 4.46
CA PRO A 105 14.10 -14.13 4.89
C PRO A 105 15.07 -13.66 3.81
N SER A 106 14.71 -13.77 2.52
CA SER A 106 15.55 -13.36 1.39
C SER A 106 14.79 -12.51 0.38
N GLU A 107 15.53 -11.81 -0.47
CA GLU A 107 14.97 -11.03 -1.56
C GLU A 107 14.40 -11.90 -2.68
N GLU A 108 15.08 -13.00 -3.02
CA GLU A 108 14.58 -13.96 -4.01
C GLU A 108 13.22 -14.53 -3.58
N GLU A 109 13.09 -14.91 -2.32
CA GLU A 109 11.84 -15.41 -1.78
C GLU A 109 10.76 -14.32 -1.73
N TYR A 110 11.14 -13.07 -1.44
CA TYR A 110 10.21 -11.95 -1.49
C TYR A 110 9.68 -11.73 -2.91
N ASN A 111 10.54 -11.82 -3.92
CA ASN A 111 10.14 -11.73 -5.33
C ASN A 111 9.17 -12.84 -5.72
N ILE A 112 9.39 -14.06 -5.19
CA ILE A 112 8.50 -15.21 -5.45
C ILE A 112 7.13 -15.00 -4.78
N GLN A 113 7.11 -14.56 -3.51
CA GLN A 113 5.87 -14.46 -2.71
C GLN A 113 5.05 -13.21 -3.05
N VAL A 114 5.69 -12.06 -3.22
CA VAL A 114 5.04 -10.75 -3.41
C VAL A 114 5.01 -10.34 -4.89
N GLY A 115 5.81 -10.99 -5.74
CA GLY A 115 5.90 -10.68 -7.17
C GLY A 115 6.67 -9.39 -7.48
N ALA A 116 7.47 -8.89 -6.53
CA ALA A 116 8.17 -7.61 -6.63
C ALA A 116 9.44 -7.61 -5.78
N PHE A 117 10.33 -6.65 -6.05
CA PHE A 117 11.61 -6.49 -5.35
C PHE A 117 11.46 -6.01 -3.90
N LYS A 118 12.23 -6.59 -2.97
CA LYS A 118 12.20 -6.24 -1.54
C LYS A 118 12.54 -4.77 -1.33
N GLU A 119 13.55 -4.27 -2.04
CA GLU A 119 13.94 -2.85 -1.96
C GLU A 119 12.85 -1.92 -2.46
N ASN A 120 12.04 -2.31 -3.45
CA ASN A 120 10.92 -1.49 -3.93
C ASN A 120 9.86 -1.29 -2.83
N ALA A 121 9.61 -2.32 -2.01
CA ALA A 121 8.67 -2.23 -0.90
C ALA A 121 9.17 -1.27 0.19
N LEU A 122 10.45 -1.37 0.55
CA LEU A 122 11.09 -0.48 1.52
C LEU A 122 11.19 0.96 1.01
N GLU A 123 11.53 1.16 -0.27
CA GLU A 123 11.56 2.47 -0.93
C GLU A 123 10.16 3.10 -0.93
N LEU A 124 9.12 2.31 -1.23
CA LEU A 124 7.74 2.78 -1.18
C LEU A 124 7.29 3.14 0.24
N ALA A 125 7.62 2.31 1.23
CA ALA A 125 7.32 2.58 2.64
C ALA A 125 8.00 3.87 3.14
N ALA A 126 9.26 4.08 2.77
CA ALA A 126 9.99 5.32 3.06
C ALA A 126 9.33 6.54 2.40
N GLY A 127 8.87 6.40 1.15
CA GLY A 127 8.13 7.44 0.43
C GLY A 127 6.82 7.83 1.13
N ILE A 128 6.08 6.85 1.67
CA ILE A 128 4.87 7.13 2.48
C ILE A 128 5.23 7.95 3.71
N ARG A 129 6.24 7.53 4.49
CA ARG A 129 6.68 8.26 5.69
C ARG A 129 7.08 9.70 5.36
N SER A 130 7.87 9.90 4.31
CA SER A 130 8.28 11.24 3.87
C SER A 130 7.10 12.12 3.48
N ALA A 131 6.10 11.56 2.80
CA ALA A 131 4.89 12.28 2.42
C ALA A 131 4.04 12.72 3.63
N TYR A 132 4.11 11.98 4.74
CA TYR A 132 3.48 12.37 6.00
C TYR A 132 4.21 13.51 6.70
N GLU A 133 5.53 13.41 6.80
CA GLU A 133 6.37 14.41 7.44
C GLU A 133 6.24 15.77 6.74
N SER A 134 6.20 15.79 5.40
CA SER A 134 5.99 17.03 4.64
C SER A 134 4.59 17.61 4.83
N HIS A 135 3.53 16.80 4.78
CA HIS A 135 2.15 17.29 4.96
C HIS A 135 1.90 17.87 6.37
N GLY A 136 2.52 17.29 7.41
CA GLY A 136 2.44 17.82 8.77
C GLY A 136 3.13 19.18 8.91
N THR A 137 4.12 19.47 8.09
CA THR A 137 4.86 20.73 8.08
C THR A 137 4.11 21.84 7.35
N ASP A 138 3.42 21.50 6.25
CA ASP A 138 2.61 22.44 5.45
C ASP A 138 1.29 22.88 6.14
N SER A 139 0.81 22.11 7.12
CA SER A 139 -0.41 22.46 7.89
C SER A 139 -0.13 23.32 9.12
N ALA A 140 1.15 23.56 9.46
CA ALA A 140 1.59 24.27 10.67
C ALA A 140 2.03 25.72 10.42
N THR A 141 1.80 26.25 9.22
CA THR A 141 2.09 27.64 8.80
C THR A 141 0.82 28.35 8.37
#